data_AF-A0A2N2SRU4-F1
#
_entry.id   AF-A0A2N2SRU4-F1
#
_cell.length_a   1.000
_cell.length_b   1.000
_cell.length_c   1.000
_cell.angle_alpha   90.00
_cell.angle_beta   90.00
_cell.angle_gamma   90.00
#
_symmetry.space_group_name_H-M   'P 1'
#
loop_
_entity.id
_entity.type
_entity.pdbx_description
1 polymer ?
#
loop_
_entity_poly.entity_id
_entity_poly.type
_entity_poly.pdbx_seq_one_letter_code
_entity_poly.pdbx_strand_id
1 'polypeptide(L)'
;PFMTWCNVKVQHAIGTSAAIGLPIALAGTLGYLINGWSATGTPPLTLGYIYLPALVLVGVVSIFFVPYGASLAHRLPVATLKKVFAGVLILLSLKMLYGVFA
;
A
#
# COMPACT_ATOMS: atom_id res chain seq x y z
N PRO A 1 5.10 -20.05 5.96
CA PRO A 1 6.27 -19.91 5.04
C PRO A 1 6.37 -21.09 4.04
N PHE A 2 5.42 -21.18 3.11
CA PHE A 2 5.38 -22.21 2.06
C PHE A 2 6.27 -21.83 0.86
N MET A 3 6.33 -20.54 0.50
CA MET A 3 7.11 -20.06 -0.65
C MET A 3 8.64 -20.05 -0.45
N THR A 4 9.14 -20.00 0.78
CA THR A 4 10.57 -20.25 1.07
C THR A 4 10.96 -21.72 0.92
N TRP A 5 9.99 -22.64 0.96
CA TRP A 5 10.23 -24.07 0.78
C TRP A 5 10.31 -24.44 -0.72
N CYS A 6 9.65 -23.67 -1.60
CA CYS A 6 9.64 -23.88 -3.05
C CYS A 6 10.77 -23.18 -3.84
N ASN A 7 11.78 -22.60 -3.18
CA ASN A 7 12.93 -21.93 -3.85
C ASN A 7 12.52 -20.83 -4.86
N VAL A 8 11.36 -20.19 -4.66
CA VAL A 8 10.89 -19.09 -5.51
C VAL A 8 11.49 -17.78 -4.99
N LYS A 9 12.15 -17.03 -5.88
CA LYS A 9 12.70 -15.71 -5.55
C LYS A 9 11.59 -14.83 -4.98
N VAL A 10 11.75 -14.35 -3.75
CA VAL A 10 10.79 -13.48 -3.04
C VAL A 10 10.40 -12.25 -3.88
N GLN A 11 11.30 -11.80 -4.76
CA GLN A 11 11.07 -10.75 -5.76
C GLN A 11 9.89 -11.04 -6.72
N HIS A 12 9.70 -12.30 -7.15
CA HIS A 12 8.58 -12.67 -8.02
C HIS A 12 7.24 -12.66 -7.29
N ALA A 13 7.21 -13.11 -6.03
CA ALA A 13 6.00 -13.08 -5.20
C ALA A 13 5.55 -11.64 -4.90
N ILE A 14 6.50 -10.72 -4.72
CA ILE A 14 6.22 -9.29 -4.56
C ILE A 14 5.68 -8.71 -5.88
N GLY A 15 6.28 -9.07 -7.02
CA GLY A 15 5.82 -8.62 -8.35
C GLY A 15 4.38 -9.03 -8.68
N THR A 16 4.00 -10.28 -8.42
CA THR A 16 2.61 -10.73 -8.62
C THR A 16 1.63 -10.09 -7.64
N SER A 17 2.04 -9.85 -6.40
CA SER A 17 1.22 -9.14 -5.41
C SER A 17 0.97 -7.67 -5.83
N ALA A 18 1.97 -7.01 -6.41
CA ALA A 18 1.84 -5.65 -6.94
C ALA A 18 0.88 -5.60 -8.15
N ALA A 19 0.89 -6.63 -9.01
CA ALA A 19 -0.04 -6.72 -10.14
C ALA A 19 -1.51 -6.79 -9.69
N ILE A 20 -1.80 -7.49 -8.59
CA ILE A 20 -3.15 -7.56 -8.00
C ILE A 20 -3.54 -6.25 -7.28
N GLY A 21 -2.56 -5.46 -6.83
CA GLY A 21 -2.81 -4.17 -6.20
C GLY A 21 -3.51 -3.16 -7.11
N LEU A 22 -3.24 -3.18 -8.42
CA LEU A 22 -3.87 -2.27 -9.40
C LEU A 22 -5.40 -2.45 -9.50
N PRO A 23 -5.95 -3.66 -9.76
CA PRO A 23 -7.39 -3.86 -9.79
C PRO A 23 -8.06 -3.62 -8.43
N ILE A 24 -7.38 -3.92 -7.31
CA ILE A 24 -7.89 -3.60 -5.97
C ILE A 24 -8.01 -2.08 -5.79
N ALA A 25 -6.97 -1.33 -6.15
CA ALA A 25 -6.97 0.12 -6.06
C ALA A 25 -8.08 0.73 -6.92
N LEU A 26 -8.22 0.26 -8.17
CA LEU A 26 -9.30 0.68 -9.09
C LEU A 26 -10.69 0.41 -8.53
N ALA A 27 -10.93 -0.81 -8.04
CA ALA A 27 -12.22 -1.17 -7.45
C ALA A 27 -12.52 -0.33 -6.20
N GLY A 28 -11.49 -0.07 -5.37
CA GLY A 28 -11.60 0.80 -4.19
C GLY A 28 -11.95 2.24 -4.56
N THR A 29 -11.25 2.86 -5.52
CA THR A 29 -11.57 4.22 -5.98
C THR A 29 -12.96 4.28 -6.62
N LEU A 30 -13.34 3.31 -7.45
CA LEU A 30 -14.70 3.22 -7.98
C LEU A 30 -15.75 3.11 -6.87
N GLY A 31 -15.50 2.28 -5.85
CA GLY A 31 -16.37 2.16 -4.68
C GLY A 31 -16.55 3.49 -3.94
N TYR A 32 -15.46 4.21 -3.66
CA TYR A 32 -15.52 5.52 -3.01
C TYR A 32 -16.18 6.60 -3.88
N LEU A 33 -16.01 6.52 -5.21
CA LEU A 33 -16.65 7.43 -6.15
C LEU A 33 -18.17 7.22 -6.18
N ILE A 34 -18.63 5.96 -6.27
CA ILE A 34 -20.05 5.60 -6.29
C ILE A 34 -20.71 5.94 -4.94
N ASN A 35 -20.05 5.63 -3.82
CA ASN A 35 -20.59 5.90 -2.48
C ASN A 35 -20.60 7.40 -2.15
N GLY A 36 -19.64 8.16 -2.68
CA GLY A 36 -19.54 9.61 -2.48
C GLY A 36 -20.41 10.45 -3.41
N TRP A 37 -21.08 9.86 -4.40
CA TRP A 37 -21.97 10.57 -5.33
C TRP A 37 -23.15 11.24 -4.61
N SER A 38 -23.57 10.69 -3.46
CA SER A 38 -24.66 11.22 -2.64
C SER A 38 -24.21 12.19 -1.53
N ALA A 39 -22.93 12.58 -1.50
CA ALA A 39 -22.40 13.44 -0.44
C ALA A 39 -22.65 14.93 -0.76
N THR A 40 -23.68 15.51 -0.14
CA THR A 40 -23.99 16.95 -0.21
C THR A 40 -23.21 17.71 0.87
N GLY A 41 -22.30 18.61 0.44
CA GLY A 41 -21.54 19.49 1.35
C GLY A 41 -20.02 19.44 1.23
N THR A 42 -19.46 18.91 0.13
CA THR A 42 -18.01 18.73 -0.03
C THR A 42 -17.30 19.98 -0.59
N PRO A 43 -16.05 20.25 -0.18
CA PRO A 43 -15.26 21.38 -0.64
C PRO A 43 -15.10 21.42 -2.17
N PRO A 44 -14.92 22.61 -2.78
CA PRO A 44 -14.61 22.71 -4.21
C PRO A 44 -13.35 21.89 -4.49
N LEU A 45 -13.37 21.05 -5.54
CA LEU A 45 -12.34 20.05 -5.94
C LEU A 45 -12.50 18.60 -5.42
N THR A 46 -13.70 18.18 -5.02
CA THR A 46 -13.96 16.77 -4.65
C THR A 46 -14.82 16.08 -5.72
N LEU A 47 -14.40 14.92 -6.23
CA LEU A 47 -15.22 14.05 -7.09
C LEU A 47 -15.67 12.86 -6.23
N GLY A 48 -16.90 12.88 -5.72
CA GLY A 48 -17.37 11.92 -4.71
C GLY A 48 -16.67 12.12 -3.36
N TYR A 49 -16.15 11.04 -2.74
CA TYR A 49 -15.26 11.11 -1.57
C TYR A 49 -13.78 11.32 -1.94
N ILE A 50 -13.45 11.43 -3.23
CA ILE A 50 -12.06 11.54 -3.70
C ILE A 50 -11.68 13.01 -3.81
N TYR A 51 -10.79 13.45 -2.92
CA TYR A 51 -10.25 14.80 -2.95
C TYR A 51 -9.15 14.90 -4.02
N LEU A 52 -9.43 15.60 -5.12
CA LEU A 52 -8.53 15.71 -6.27
C LEU A 52 -7.13 16.23 -5.89
N PRO A 53 -6.98 17.26 -5.03
CA PRO A 53 -5.66 17.75 -4.65
C PRO A 53 -4.85 16.71 -3.87
N ALA A 54 -5.48 15.95 -2.97
CA ALA A 54 -4.81 14.85 -2.26
C ALA A 54 -4.41 13.74 -3.22
N LEU A 55 -5.27 13.40 -4.19
CA LEU A 55 -4.95 12.38 -5.19
C LEU A 55 -3.72 12.78 -6.01
N VAL A 56 -3.63 14.04 -6.43
CA VAL A 56 -2.46 14.56 -7.16
C VAL A 56 -1.22 14.56 -6.27
N LEU A 57 -1.30 15.10 -5.05
CA LEU A 57 -0.15 15.16 -4.14
C LEU A 57 0.38 13.77 -3.79
N VAL A 58 -0.49 12.86 -3.37
CA VAL A 58 -0.10 11.48 -3.04
C VAL A 58 0.40 10.75 -4.28
N GLY A 59 -0.22 10.95 -5.44
CA GLY A 59 0.23 10.38 -6.72
C GLY A 59 1.65 10.79 -7.07
N VAL A 60 1.96 12.09 -7.02
CA VAL A 60 3.30 12.62 -7.31
C VAL A 60 4.33 12.08 -6.32
N VAL A 61 4.06 12.16 -5.01
CA VAL A 61 4.97 11.66 -3.98
C VAL A 61 5.21 10.16 -4.13
N SER A 62 4.15 9.39 -4.42
CA SER A 62 4.24 7.94 -4.61
C SER A 62 5.08 7.57 -5.84
N ILE A 63 4.86 8.22 -6.98
CA ILE A 63 5.67 7.98 -8.20
C ILE A 63 7.15 8.30 -7.94
N PHE A 64 7.44 9.34 -7.16
CA PHE A 64 8.81 9.67 -6.77
C PHE A 64 9.41 8.64 -5.82
N PHE A 65 8.68 8.17 -4.81
CA PHE A 65 9.21 7.26 -3.78
C PHE A 65 9.24 5.78 -4.18
N VAL A 66 8.33 5.33 -5.05
CA VAL A 66 8.25 3.94 -5.56
C VAL A 66 9.58 3.42 -6.12
N PRO A 67 10.31 4.13 -7.02
CA PRO A 67 11.58 3.62 -7.55
C PRO A 67 12.67 3.53 -6.47
N TYR A 68 12.69 4.44 -5.49
CA TYR A 68 13.61 4.35 -4.35
C TYR A 68 13.34 3.10 -3.52
N GLY A 69 12.07 2.83 -3.20
CA GLY A 69 11.67 1.62 -2.47
C GLY A 69 11.98 0.34 -3.23
N ALA A 70 11.69 0.30 -4.53
CA ALA A 70 11.94 -0.86 -5.39
C ALA A 70 13.45 -1.14 -5.55
N SER A 71 14.26 -0.10 -5.74
CA SER A 71 15.72 -0.21 -5.85
C SER A 71 16.33 -0.75 -4.55
N LEU A 72 15.89 -0.22 -3.40
CA LEU A 72 16.37 -0.66 -2.09
C LEU A 72 16.00 -2.13 -1.81
N ALA A 73 14.78 -2.54 -2.17
CA ALA A 73 14.32 -3.91 -2.05
C ALA A 73 15.07 -4.89 -2.97
N HIS A 74 15.54 -4.44 -4.14
CA HIS A 74 16.34 -5.26 -5.04
C HIS A 74 17.81 -5.40 -4.60
N ARG A 75 18.36 -4.38 -3.92
CA ARG A 75 19.76 -4.40 -3.44
C ARG A 75 19.95 -5.17 -2.14
N LEU A 76 18.90 -5.35 -1.36
CA LEU A 76 18.96 -6.03 -0.06
C LEU A 76 18.88 -7.57 -0.18
N PRO A 77 19.69 -8.33 0.59
CA PRO A 77 19.56 -9.78 0.65
C PRO A 77 18.17 -10.18 1.17
N VAL A 78 17.61 -11.26 0.61
CA VAL A 78 16.27 -11.78 0.96
C VAL A 78 16.12 -12.02 2.47
N ALA A 79 17.20 -12.43 3.15
CA ALA A 79 17.21 -12.64 4.59
C ALA A 79 16.99 -11.34 5.39
N THR A 80 17.57 -10.23 4.94
CA THR A 80 17.45 -8.92 5.59
C THR A 80 16.07 -8.33 5.36
N LEU A 81 15.53 -8.47 4.15
CA LEU A 81 14.17 -8.04 3.81
C LEU A 81 13.13 -8.71 4.72
N LYS A 82 13.27 -10.03 4.95
CA LYS A 82 12.39 -10.80 5.84
C LYS A 82 12.47 -10.32 7.29
N LYS A 83 13.67 -10.01 7.80
CA LYS A 83 13.86 -9.48 9.16
C LYS A 83 13.22 -8.10 9.32
N VAL A 84 13.40 -7.21 8.35
CA VAL A 84 12.79 -5.87 8.35
C VAL A 84 11.27 -5.97 8.33
N PHE A 85 10.71 -6.80 7.44
CA PHE A 85 9.26 -7.00 7.36
C PHE A 85 8.68 -7.56 8.66
N ALA A 86 9.35 -8.54 9.27
CA ALA A 86 8.96 -9.08 10.58
C ALA A 86 9.00 -7.99 11.67
N GLY A 87 10.03 -7.14 11.69
CA GLY A 87 10.11 -6.01 12.62
C GLY A 87 8.96 -5.03 12.46
N VAL A 88 8.62 -4.66 11.22
CA VAL A 88 7.47 -3.77 10.92
C VAL A 88 6.17 -4.41 11.38
N LEU A 89 5.94 -5.70 11.12
CA LEU A 89 4.74 -6.41 11.58
C LEU A 89 4.61 -6.42 13.10
N ILE A 90 5.70 -6.69 13.83
CA ILE A 90 5.69 -6.65 15.30
C ILE A 90 5.34 -5.25 15.80
N LEU A 91 5.95 -4.22 15.21
CA LEU A 91 5.69 -2.83 15.58
C LEU A 91 4.23 -2.44 15.29
N LEU A 92 3.69 -2.85 14.15
CA LEU A 92 2.30 -2.61 13.77
C LEU A 92 1.34 -3.31 14.74
N SER A 93 1.60 -4.58 15.08
CA SER A 93 0.83 -5.33 16.07
C SER A 93 0.86 -4.65 17.44
N LEU A 94 2.02 -4.18 17.90
CA LEU A 94 2.14 -3.41 19.14
C LEU A 94 1.35 -2.10 19.07
N LYS A 95 1.40 -1.39 17.94
CA LYS A 95 0.63 -0.16 17.72
C LYS A 95 -0.88 -0.40 17.77
N MET A 96 -1.37 -1.46 17.12
CA MET A 96 -2.77 -1.85 17.17
C MET A 96 -3.19 -2.27 18.58
N LEU A 97 -2.37 -3.03 19.29
CA LEU A 97 -2.63 -3.41 20.67
C LEU A 97 -2.71 -2.17 21.56
N TYR A 98 -1.76 -1.26 21.45
CA TYR A 98 -1.76 -0.01 22.21
C TYR A 98 -2.97 0.86 21.88
N GLY A 99 -3.40 0.94 20.62
CA GLY A 99 -4.60 1.66 20.21
C GLY A 99 -5.93 1.00 20.60
N VAL A 100 -5.91 -0.26 21.06
CA VAL A 100 -7.07 -0.92 21.66
C VAL A 100 -7.12 -0.69 23.18
N PHE A 101 -5.96 -0.53 23.82
CA PHE A 101 -5.87 -0.27 25.26
C PHE A 101 -5.92 1.23 25.63
N ALA A 102 -5.77 2.14 24.65
CA ALA A 102 -5.84 3.60 24.81
C ALA A 102 -7.10 4.16 24.15
#